data_AF-A0A957VLL2-F1
#
_entry.id   AF-A0A957VLL2-F1
#
_cell.length_a   1.000
_cell.length_b   1.000
_cell.length_c   1.000
_cell.angle_alpha   90.00
_cell.angle_beta   90.00
_cell.angle_gamma   90.00
#
_symmetry.space_group_name_H-M   'P 1'
#
loop_
_entity.id
_entity.type
_entity.pdbx_description
1 polymer ?
#
loop_
_entity_poly.entity_id
_entity_poly.type
_entity_poly.pdbx_seq_one_letter_code
_entity_poly.pdbx_strand_id
1 'polypeptide(L)' 'MLQELLTLEEKGWKALATDQKTARAFYAEVLHDDALMLFPGGMRLEGKDAILASLAAQPWQRYDLTE' A
#
# COMPACT_ATOMS: atom_id res chain seq x y z
N MET A 1 1.53 -20.38 -2.08
CA MET A 1 0.32 -19.56 -1.91
C MET A 1 0.32 -18.75 -0.62
N LEU A 2 0.14 -19.33 0.59
CA LEU A 2 0.10 -18.52 1.83
C LEU A 2 1.41 -17.76 2.11
N GLN A 3 2.55 -18.45 2.00
CA GLN A 3 3.88 -17.86 2.15
C GLN A 3 4.15 -16.72 1.14
N GLU A 4 3.63 -16.84 -0.09
CA GLU A 4 3.80 -15.81 -1.13
C GLU A 4 2.96 -14.57 -0.81
N LEU A 5 1.74 -14.75 -0.28
CA LEU A 5 0.89 -13.65 0.17
C LEU A 5 1.50 -12.92 1.35
N LEU A 6 1.99 -13.64 2.37
CA LEU A 6 2.68 -13.03 3.52
C LEU A 6 3.93 -12.26 3.08
N THR A 7 4.71 -12.82 2.14
CA THR A 7 5.87 -12.14 1.56
C THR A 7 5.46 -10.86 0.81
N LEU A 8 4.35 -10.89 0.07
CA LEU A 8 3.84 -9.72 -0.64
C LEU A 8 3.39 -8.63 0.36
N GLU A 9 2.72 -9.04 1.43
CA GLU A 9 2.22 -8.15 2.47
C GLU A 9 3.37 -7.49 3.26
N GLU A 10 4.37 -8.26 3.69
CA GLU A 10 5.56 -7.73 4.35
C GLU A 10 6.29 -6.70 3.47
N LYS A 11 6.43 -6.98 2.17
CA LYS A 11 7.03 -6.03 1.22
C LYS A 11 6.23 -4.73 1.13
N GLY A 12 4.90 -4.82 1.11
CA GLY A 12 4.01 -3.65 1.08
C GLY A 12 4.17 -2.78 2.32
N TRP A 13 4.17 -3.37 3.51
CA TRP A 13 4.38 -2.65 4.76
C TRP A 13 5.77 -2.03 4.87
N LYS A 14 6.82 -2.76 4.47
CA LYS A 14 8.18 -2.25 4.43
C LYS A 14 8.32 -1.06 3.49
N ALA A 15 7.68 -1.11 2.32
CA ALA A 15 7.68 0.00 1.37
C ALA A 15 7.00 1.24 1.96
N LEU A 16 5.85 1.07 2.62
CA LEU A 16 5.11 2.14 3.32
C LEU A 16 5.89 2.79 4.46
N ALA A 17 6.73 2.02 5.15
CA ALA A 17 7.53 2.49 6.28
C ALA A 17 8.88 3.10 5.89
N THR A 18 9.36 2.88 4.66
CA THR A 18 10.68 3.35 4.20
C THR A 18 10.63 4.82 3.81
N ASP A 19 9.95 5.14 2.71
CA ASP A 19 9.76 6.50 2.21
C ASP A 19 8.67 6.51 1.12
N GLN A 20 8.22 7.72 0.76
CA GLN A 20 7.17 7.92 -0.24
C GLN A 20 7.51 7.33 -1.62
N LYS A 21 8.76 7.49 -2.07
CA LYS A 21 9.19 7.05 -3.40
C LYS A 21 9.17 5.53 -3.48
N THR A 22 9.65 4.86 -2.44
CA THR A 22 9.65 3.40 -2.30
C THR A 22 8.22 2.86 -2.25
N ALA A 23 7.35 3.46 -1.44
CA ALA A 23 5.93 3.09 -1.39
C ALA A 23 5.24 3.24 -2.75
N ARG A 24 5.40 4.40 -3.40
CA ARG A 24 4.78 4.67 -4.71
C ARG A 24 5.28 3.70 -5.78
N ALA A 25 6.57 3.43 -5.84
CA ALA A 25 7.13 2.48 -6.81
C ALA A 25 6.60 1.06 -6.60
N PHE A 26 6.53 0.60 -5.35
CA PHE A 26 6.00 -0.73 -5.03
C PHE A 26 4.53 -0.89 -5.44
N TYR A 27 3.66 0.03 -4.99
CA TYR A 27 2.24 -0.06 -5.32
C TYR A 27 1.92 0.24 -6.78
N ALA A 28 2.81 0.92 -7.52
CA ALA A 28 2.67 1.06 -8.96
C ALA A 28 2.83 -0.27 -9.72
N GLU A 29 3.57 -1.23 -9.17
CA GLU A 29 3.71 -2.56 -9.77
C GLU A 29 2.60 -3.52 -9.30
N VAL A 30 2.10 -3.34 -8.08
CA VAL A 30 1.16 -4.29 -7.44
C VAL A 30 -0.30 -3.94 -7.70
N LEU A 31 -0.66 -2.66 -7.77
CA LEU A 31 -2.05 -2.26 -7.97
C LEU A 31 -2.51 -2.48 -9.40
N HIS A 32 -3.68 -3.11 -9.53
CA HIS A 32 -4.44 -3.12 -10.77
C HIS A 32 -4.99 -1.70 -11.06
N ASP A 33 -5.21 -1.40 -12.34
CA ASP A 33 -5.54 -0.03 -12.76
C ASP A 33 -6.89 0.46 -12.21
N ASP A 34 -7.85 -0.45 -12.00
CA ASP A 34 -9.18 -0.19 -11.43
C ASP A 34 -9.27 -0.42 -9.90
N ALA A 35 -8.13 -0.52 -9.21
CA ALA A 35 -8.09 -0.81 -7.79
C ALA A 35 -8.93 0.18 -6.95
N LEU A 36 -9.49 -0.33 -5.86
CA LEU A 36 -10.35 0.42 -4.96
C LEU A 36 -9.81 0.38 -3.54
N MET A 37 -9.61 1.55 -2.94
CA MET A 37 -9.11 1.67 -1.57
C MET A 37 -10.15 2.35 -0.69
N LEU A 38 -10.47 1.73 0.43
CA LEU A 38 -11.41 2.24 1.42
C LEU A 38 -10.66 2.65 2.67
N PHE A 39 -10.88 3.88 3.10
CA PHE A 39 -10.36 4.42 4.35
C PHE A 39 -11.47 4.46 5.41
N PRO A 40 -11.08 4.45 6.70
CA PRO A 40 -12.02 4.71 7.79
C PRO A 40 -12.84 5.98 7.55
N GLY A 41 -14.11 5.97 7.96
CA GLY A 41 -15.02 7.09 7.76
C GLY A 41 -15.67 7.16 6.36
N GLY A 42 -15.51 6.12 5.54
CA GLY A 42 -16.22 5.98 4.26
C GLY A 42 -15.56 6.71 3.08
N MET A 43 -14.35 7.23 3.26
CA MET A 43 -13.56 7.77 2.16
C MET A 43 -13.14 6.63 1.22
N ARG A 44 -13.39 6.81 -0.07
CA ARG A 44 -13.12 5.83 -1.12
C ARG A 44 -12.24 6.47 -2.19
N LEU A 45 -11.16 5.80 -2.54
CA LEU A 45 -10.32 6.15 -3.68
C LEU A 45 -10.49 5.11 -4.76
N GLU A 46 -10.64 5.58 -6.00
CA GLU A 46 -10.85 4.74 -7.17
C GLU A 46 -9.73 4.94 -8.17
N GLY A 47 -9.21 3.83 -8.65
CA GLY A 47 -8.13 3.80 -9.61
C GLY A 47 -6.76 3.96 -8.96
N LYS A 48 -5.80 3.32 -9.62
CA LYS A 48 -4.40 3.29 -9.22
C LYS A 48 -3.80 4.67 -8.97
N ASP A 49 -4.04 5.63 -9.86
CA ASP A 49 -3.45 6.97 -9.75
C ASP A 49 -3.89 7.74 -8.51
N ALA A 50 -5.18 7.64 -8.16
CA ALA A 50 -5.72 8.28 -6.96
C ALA A 50 -5.12 7.69 -5.68
N ILE A 51 -4.97 6.35 -5.64
CA ILE A 51 -4.34 5.64 -4.53
C ILE A 51 -2.86 6.00 -4.42
N LEU A 52 -2.12 6.01 -5.53
CA LEU A 52 -0.69 6.37 -5.52
C LEU A 52 -0.45 7.83 -5.10
N ALA A 53 -1.40 8.72 -5.37
CA ALA A 53 -1.36 10.10 -4.88
C ALA A 53 -1.60 10.18 -3.36
N SER A 54 -2.47 9.34 -2.79
CA SER A 54 -2.74 9.35 -1.34
C SER A 54 -1.61 8.79 -0.49
N LEU A 55 -0.76 7.92 -1.05
CA LEU A 55 0.43 7.38 -0.36
C LEU A 55 1.51 8.45 -0.05
N ALA A 56 1.28 9.70 -0.44
CA ALA A 56 2.17 10.83 -0.20
C ALA A 56 2.21 11.34 1.25
N ALA A 57 1.37 10.82 2.14
CA ALA A 57 1.01 11.48 3.40
C ALA A 57 1.99 11.31 4.59
N GLN A 58 3.27 11.01 4.37
CA GLN A 58 4.33 10.62 5.35
C GLN A 58 4.48 9.10 5.53
N PRO A 59 5.72 8.61 5.78
CA PRO A 59 5.95 7.18 5.97
C PRO A 59 5.31 6.69 7.27
N TRP A 60 4.88 5.43 7.24
CA TRP A 60 4.32 4.76 8.41
C TRP A 60 5.43 4.49 9.43
N GLN A 61 5.23 4.92 10.68
CA GLN A 61 6.28 4.79 11.70
C GLN A 61 6.47 3.36 12.21
N ARG A 62 5.43 2.54 12.15
CA ARG A 62 5.45 1.14 12.61
C ARG A 62 4.35 0.34 11.94
N TYR A 63 4.62 -0.93 11.70
CA TYR A 63 3.63 -1.96 11.37
C TYR A 63 3.91 -3.22 12.21
N ASP A 64 2.91 -4.08 12.33
CA ASP A 64 3.01 -5.36 13.02
C ASP A 64 2.22 -6.39 12.17
N LEU A 65 2.79 -7.58 11.98
CA LEU A 65 2.23 -8.65 11.17
C LEU A 65 2.20 -9.91 12.05
N THR A 66 1.01 -10.29 12.50
CA THR A 66 0.78 -11.51 13.26
C THR A 66 0.00 -12.51 12.41
N GLU A 67 0.48 -13.75 12.32
CA GLU A 67 -0.25 -14.87 11.72
C GLU A 67 -1.47 -15.30 12.55
#